data_AF-A0A2S6NMV8-F1
#
_entry.id   AF-A0A2S6NMV8-F1
#
_cell.length_a   1.000
_cell.length_b   1.000
_cell.length_c   1.000
_cell.angle_alpha   90.00
_cell.angle_beta   90.00
_cell.angle_gamma   90.00
#
_symmetry.space_group_name_H-M   'P 1'
#
loop_
_entity.id
_entity.type
_entity.pdbx_description
1 polymer ?
#
loop_
_entity_poly.entity_id
_entity_poly.type
_entity_poly.pdbx_seq_one_letter_code
_entity_poly.pdbx_strand_id
1 'polypeptide(L)'
;MDSPHLRIAVTTNSLIQVDASFAAARQVVFYDVAKDVAEFVDVFHFSRGGAIRKGPGGGMGKALGACIMDDMEDDDGTGHDPLTERVASLKGCSVLFTLGLSDLAAVRVHALKVFPVKSAMVRDIDDIIANVQRLMNGVLPLWMRRVMRDAAGERLALDLQEV
;
A
#
# COMPACT_ATOMS: atom_id res chain seq x y z
N MET A 1 1.47 -20.83 0.76
CA MET A 1 2.85 -20.77 0.24
C MET A 1 3.79 -21.38 1.28
N ASP A 2 4.60 -22.37 0.89
CA ASP A 2 5.48 -23.12 1.83
C ASP A 2 6.91 -22.56 1.96
N SER A 3 7.20 -21.45 1.27
CA SER A 3 8.52 -20.81 1.23
C SER A 3 8.51 -19.39 1.82
N PRO A 4 9.69 -18.86 2.20
CA PRO A 4 9.82 -17.48 2.64
C PRO A 4 9.38 -16.50 1.57
N HIS A 5 8.41 -15.64 1.90
CA HIS A 5 7.78 -14.75 0.93
C HIS A 5 7.64 -13.34 1.47
N LEU A 6 7.25 -12.43 0.58
CA LEU A 6 6.95 -11.05 0.88
C LEU A 6 5.50 -10.77 0.52
N ARG A 7 4.69 -10.37 1.49
CA ARG A 7 3.33 -9.90 1.23
C ARG A 7 3.37 -8.45 0.77
N ILE A 8 3.15 -8.23 -0.52
CA ILE A 8 3.13 -6.90 -1.13
C ILE A 8 1.68 -6.43 -1.28
N ALA A 9 1.45 -5.16 -0.98
CA ALA A 9 0.20 -4.46 -1.22
C ALA A 9 0.42 -3.46 -2.35
N VAL A 10 -0.50 -3.42 -3.31
CA VAL A 10 -0.36 -2.62 -4.53
C VAL A 10 -1.62 -1.78 -4.70
N THR A 11 -1.47 -0.45 -4.68
CA THR A 11 -2.61 0.45 -4.93
C THR A 11 -2.84 0.60 -6.43
N THR A 12 -4.06 0.28 -6.88
CA THR A 12 -4.40 0.28 -8.31
C THR A 12 -5.86 0.60 -8.52
N ASN A 13 -6.20 1.17 -9.67
CA ASN A 13 -7.55 1.28 -10.19
C ASN A 13 -7.80 0.31 -11.34
N SER A 14 -6.75 -0.09 -12.05
CA SER A 14 -6.82 -0.92 -13.27
C SER A 14 -6.54 -2.40 -13.04
N LEU A 15 -6.07 -2.82 -11.85
CA LEU A 15 -5.65 -4.20 -11.50
C LEU A 15 -4.41 -4.72 -12.22
N ILE A 16 -3.88 -3.98 -13.19
CA ILE A 16 -2.69 -4.34 -13.97
C ILE A 16 -1.47 -3.48 -13.65
N GLN A 17 -1.69 -2.27 -13.13
CA GLN A 17 -0.68 -1.23 -12.97
C GLN A 17 -0.83 -0.47 -11.66
N VAL A 18 0.29 0.05 -11.14
CA VAL A 18 0.30 1.04 -10.06
C VAL A 18 0.02 2.42 -10.65
N ASP A 19 -1.25 2.70 -10.81
CA ASP A 19 -1.78 3.91 -11.46
C ASP A 19 -2.44 4.89 -10.48
N ALA A 20 -2.49 4.54 -9.19
CA ALA A 20 -3.20 5.32 -8.18
C ALA A 20 -2.33 5.64 -6.96
N SER A 21 -2.62 6.79 -6.33
CA SER A 21 -2.11 7.13 -5.00
C SER A 21 -2.88 6.37 -3.92
N PHE A 22 -2.32 6.31 -2.71
CA PHE A 22 -2.94 5.56 -1.61
C PHE A 22 -4.33 6.10 -1.23
N ALA A 23 -4.54 7.41 -1.33
CA ALA A 23 -5.83 8.05 -1.06
C ALA A 23 -6.80 8.03 -2.26
N ALA A 24 -6.32 8.07 -3.50
CA ALA A 24 -7.20 8.07 -4.68
C ALA A 24 -7.49 6.67 -5.23
N ALA A 25 -6.76 5.65 -4.77
CA ALA A 25 -6.98 4.27 -5.18
C ALA A 25 -8.39 3.82 -4.81
N ARG A 26 -8.99 3.05 -5.70
CA ARG A 26 -10.29 2.39 -5.49
C ARG A 26 -10.13 1.03 -4.80
N GLN A 27 -8.94 0.45 -4.90
CA GLN A 27 -8.65 -0.87 -4.37
C GLN A 27 -7.15 -1.05 -4.13
N VAL A 28 -6.83 -2.02 -3.29
CA VAL A 28 -5.49 -2.54 -3.08
C VAL A 28 -5.49 -4.03 -3.37
N VAL A 29 -4.50 -4.46 -4.14
CA VAL A 29 -4.28 -5.85 -4.47
C VAL A 29 -3.13 -6.39 -3.65
N PHE A 30 -3.28 -7.60 -3.12
CA PHE A 30 -2.27 -8.28 -2.33
C PHE A 30 -1.68 -9.45 -3.09
N TYR A 31 -0.36 -9.53 -3.10
CA TYR A 31 0.39 -10.66 -3.63
C TYR A 31 1.37 -11.18 -2.59
N ASP A 32 1.51 -12.50 -2.53
CA ASP A 32 2.62 -13.15 -1.85
C ASP A 32 3.69 -13.46 -2.90
N VAL A 33 4.88 -12.87 -2.73
CA VAL A 33 5.99 -13.00 -3.67
C VAL A 33 7.11 -13.77 -3.01
N ALA A 34 7.39 -14.96 -3.53
CA ALA A 34 8.59 -15.73 -3.25
C ALA A 34 9.63 -15.51 -4.35
N LYS A 35 10.77 -16.21 -4.24
CA LYS A 35 11.93 -16.04 -5.16
C LYS A 35 11.60 -16.35 -6.63
N ASP A 36 10.71 -17.30 -6.85
CA ASP A 36 10.40 -17.93 -8.14
C ASP A 36 8.91 -17.88 -8.49
N VAL A 37 8.04 -17.83 -7.48
CA VAL A 37 6.59 -17.75 -7.64
C VAL A 37 6.02 -16.47 -7.04
N ALA A 38 4.94 -15.97 -7.62
CA ALA A 38 4.09 -14.96 -7.02
C ALA A 38 2.64 -15.44 -7.08
N GLU A 39 1.93 -15.36 -5.96
CA GLU A 39 0.53 -15.77 -5.84
C GLU A 39 -0.31 -14.54 -5.53
N PHE A 40 -1.41 -14.39 -6.28
CA PHE A 40 -2.45 -13.44 -5.93
C PHE A 40 -3.16 -13.92 -4.66
N VAL A 41 -3.30 -13.04 -3.67
CA VAL A 41 -3.90 -13.38 -2.38
C VAL A 41 -5.32 -12.87 -2.30
N ASP A 42 -5.52 -11.57 -2.47
CA ASP A 42 -6.82 -10.93 -2.29
C ASP A 42 -6.85 -9.52 -2.92
N VAL A 43 -8.06 -8.97 -3.11
CA VAL A 43 -8.30 -7.55 -3.43
C VAL A 43 -9.20 -6.94 -2.37
N PHE A 44 -8.72 -5.88 -1.73
CA PHE A 44 -9.54 -5.04 -0.88
C PHE A 44 -10.03 -3.81 -1.65
N HIS A 45 -11.35 -3.65 -1.74
CA HIS A 45 -11.97 -2.49 -2.38
C HIS A 45 -12.24 -1.43 -1.31
N PHE A 46 -11.80 -0.20 -1.55
CA PHE A 46 -12.10 0.90 -0.66
C PHE A 46 -13.53 1.37 -0.88
N SER A 47 -14.28 1.49 0.22
CA SER A 47 -15.58 2.13 0.19
C SER A 47 -15.41 3.60 -0.21
N ARG A 48 -16.10 4.04 -1.26
CA ARG A 48 -16.24 5.48 -1.54
C ARG A 48 -17.31 6.02 -0.59
N GLY A 49 -16.88 6.67 0.48
CA GLY A 49 -17.74 7.59 1.25
C GLY A 49 -18.40 8.58 0.29
N GLY A 50 -19.65 8.93 0.56
CA GLY A 50 -20.53 9.58 -0.40
C GLY A 50 -19.95 10.90 -0.89
N ALA A 51 -19.46 10.94 -2.12
CA ALA A 51 -18.90 12.13 -2.75
C ALA A 51 -19.87 13.32 -2.61
N ILE A 52 -19.57 14.25 -1.69
CA ILE A 52 -20.06 15.62 -1.79
C ILE A 52 -19.43 16.19 -3.05
N ARG A 53 -20.23 16.25 -4.13
CA ARG A 53 -19.79 16.74 -5.43
C ARG A 53 -19.21 18.15 -5.27
N LYS A 54 -17.93 18.28 -5.59
CA LYS A 54 -17.21 19.54 -5.75
C LYS A 54 -17.96 20.44 -6.73
N GLY A 55 -18.46 21.58 -6.24
CA GLY A 55 -18.94 22.65 -7.11
C GLY A 55 -17.78 23.23 -7.93
N PRO A 56 -18.04 23.85 -9.10
CA PRO A 56 -17.00 24.34 -10.02
C PRO A 56 -16.33 25.63 -9.53
N GLY A 57 -15.74 25.61 -8.32
CA GLY A 57 -15.05 26.74 -7.72
C GLY A 57 -13.89 26.25 -6.85
N GLY A 58 -12.67 26.67 -7.19
CA GLY A 58 -11.41 26.27 -6.55
C GLY A 58 -11.14 26.92 -5.19
N GLY A 59 -12.07 26.79 -4.24
CA GLY A 59 -11.85 27.14 -2.84
C GLY A 59 -11.93 25.88 -1.95
N MET A 60 -10.86 25.56 -1.23
CA MET A 60 -10.80 24.44 -0.26
C MET A 60 -11.48 24.79 1.08
N GLY A 61 -12.59 25.52 1.04
CA GLY A 61 -13.43 25.73 2.21
C GLY A 61 -14.74 25.00 2.02
N LYS A 62 -14.95 23.86 2.70
CA LYS A 62 -16.32 23.54 3.16
C LYS A 62 -16.78 24.72 4.05
N ALA A 63 -18.08 24.85 4.31
CA ALA A 63 -18.77 26.02 4.93
C ALA A 63 -18.23 26.55 6.29
N LEU A 64 -17.10 26.05 6.78
CA LEU A 64 -16.41 26.38 8.02
C LEU A 64 -14.96 26.88 7.85
N GLY A 65 -14.44 27.05 6.61
CA GLY A 65 -13.13 27.65 6.38
C GLY A 65 -11.92 26.80 6.80
N ALA A 66 -12.09 25.48 6.94
CA ALA A 66 -10.99 24.56 7.21
C ALA A 66 -10.36 24.09 5.88
N CYS A 67 -9.05 24.30 5.70
CA CYS A 67 -8.28 23.65 4.64
C CYS A 67 -8.21 22.14 4.93
N ILE A 68 -8.83 21.34 4.07
CA ILE A 68 -8.80 19.86 4.17
C ILE A 68 -7.75 19.34 3.18
N MET A 69 -6.87 18.44 3.65
CA MET A 69 -5.88 17.78 2.79
C MET A 69 -6.57 16.80 1.82
N ASP A 70 -6.01 16.59 0.62
CA ASP A 70 -6.59 15.71 -0.41
C ASP A 70 -6.89 14.27 0.11
N ASP A 71 -6.14 13.77 1.10
CA ASP A 71 -6.40 12.41 1.63
C ASP A 71 -7.63 12.33 2.55
N MET A 72 -8.19 13.48 2.96
CA MET A 72 -9.41 13.59 3.75
C MET A 72 -10.60 14.04 2.87
N GLU A 73 -10.47 14.00 1.53
CA GLU A 73 -11.55 14.39 0.61
C GLU A 73 -12.83 13.54 0.80
N ASP A 74 -12.66 12.25 1.14
CA ASP A 74 -13.75 11.32 1.44
C ASP A 74 -14.28 11.42 2.89
N ASP A 75 -13.82 12.39 3.70
CA ASP A 75 -14.39 12.62 5.02
C ASP A 75 -15.77 13.29 4.90
N ASP A 76 -16.80 12.52 5.26
CA ASP A 76 -18.20 12.93 5.29
C ASP A 76 -18.48 14.02 6.36
N GLY A 77 -17.47 14.44 7.14
CA GLY A 77 -17.59 15.47 8.17
C GLY A 77 -18.27 14.98 9.46
N THR A 78 -18.53 13.67 9.53
CA THR A 78 -19.01 12.96 10.72
C THR A 78 -17.87 12.53 11.64
N GLY A 79 -16.61 12.85 11.30
CA GLY A 79 -15.41 12.50 12.07
C GLY A 79 -14.87 11.11 11.77
N HIS A 80 -15.30 10.48 10.66
CA HIS A 80 -14.77 9.18 10.24
C HIS A 80 -13.62 9.38 9.25
N ASP A 81 -12.40 9.13 9.72
CA ASP A 81 -11.20 9.30 8.92
C ASP A 81 -11.08 8.21 7.83
N PRO A 82 -11.18 8.55 6.54
CA PRO A 82 -11.15 7.60 5.43
C PRO A 82 -9.80 6.87 5.28
N LEU A 83 -8.70 7.40 5.86
CA LEU A 83 -7.43 6.68 5.89
C LEU A 83 -7.46 5.51 6.87
N THR A 84 -8.35 5.50 7.86
CA THR A 84 -8.36 4.45 8.91
C THR A 84 -8.64 3.08 8.31
N GLU A 85 -9.66 2.98 7.46
CA GLU A 85 -9.99 1.74 6.75
C GLU A 85 -8.85 1.33 5.80
N ARG A 86 -8.32 2.31 5.05
CA ARG A 86 -7.21 2.08 4.10
C ARG A 86 -5.96 1.55 4.79
N VAL A 87 -5.61 2.12 5.94
CA VAL A 87 -4.46 1.67 6.74
C VAL A 87 -4.74 0.32 7.37
N ALA A 88 -5.98 0.08 7.84
CA ALA A 88 -6.35 -1.20 8.43
C ALA A 88 -6.24 -2.38 7.44
N SER A 89 -6.54 -2.18 6.16
CA SER A 89 -6.39 -3.22 5.13
C SER A 89 -4.94 -3.65 4.90
N LEU A 90 -3.96 -2.80 5.24
CA LEU A 90 -2.54 -3.12 5.10
C LEU A 90 -1.96 -3.92 6.26
N LYS A 91 -2.76 -4.24 7.29
CA LYS A 91 -2.29 -5.08 8.40
C LYS A 91 -1.83 -6.44 7.88
N GLY A 92 -0.64 -6.87 8.31
CA GLY A 92 -0.07 -8.13 7.83
C GLY A 92 0.67 -8.02 6.50
N CYS A 93 0.74 -6.83 5.88
CA CYS A 93 1.60 -6.61 4.71
C CYS A 93 3.05 -6.36 5.13
N SER A 94 3.96 -6.51 4.17
CA SER A 94 5.38 -6.21 4.33
C SER A 94 5.75 -4.93 3.59
N VAL A 95 5.23 -4.75 2.38
CA VAL A 95 5.54 -3.61 1.50
C VAL A 95 4.27 -3.06 0.87
N LEU A 96 4.20 -1.74 0.71
CA LEU A 96 3.15 -1.04 -0.01
C LEU A 96 3.74 -0.35 -1.24
N PHE A 97 3.28 -0.68 -2.44
CA PHE A 97 3.59 0.02 -3.68
C PHE A 97 2.45 1.00 -4.02
N THR A 98 2.80 2.27 -4.20
CA THR A 98 1.85 3.33 -4.53
C THR A 98 2.49 4.41 -5.40
N LEU A 99 1.70 5.09 -6.23
CA LEU A 99 2.16 6.24 -7.03
C LEU A 99 2.37 7.48 -6.15
N GLY A 100 1.54 7.61 -5.11
CA GLY A 100 1.51 8.76 -4.23
C GLY A 100 1.19 8.36 -2.80
N LEU A 101 1.91 8.95 -1.86
CA LEU A 101 1.71 8.76 -0.43
C LEU A 101 1.91 10.10 0.25
N SER A 102 0.96 10.51 1.09
CA SER A 102 1.08 11.69 1.92
C SER A 102 1.81 11.40 3.22
N ASP A 103 2.29 12.46 3.88
CA ASP A 103 3.05 12.34 5.13
C ASP A 103 2.20 11.71 6.24
N LEU A 104 0.92 12.07 6.35
CA LEU A 104 0.01 11.48 7.35
C LEU A 104 -0.20 9.98 7.09
N ALA A 105 -0.41 9.58 5.82
CA ALA A 105 -0.52 8.18 5.46
C ALA A 105 0.79 7.43 5.72
N ALA A 106 1.95 8.03 5.39
CA ALA A 106 3.26 7.44 5.59
C ALA A 106 3.54 7.14 7.06
N VAL A 107 3.21 8.06 7.98
CA VAL A 107 3.34 7.87 9.43
C VAL A 107 2.50 6.68 9.89
N ARG A 108 1.26 6.56 9.41
CA ARG A 108 0.34 5.47 9.81
C ARG A 108 0.75 4.12 9.25
N VAL A 109 1.17 4.07 7.98
CA VAL A 109 1.70 2.87 7.32
C VAL A 109 2.99 2.41 8.01
N HIS A 110 3.87 3.34 8.37
CA HIS A 110 5.09 3.06 9.12
C HIS A 110 4.79 2.49 10.52
N ALA A 111 3.74 2.97 11.21
CA ALA A 111 3.33 2.43 12.51
C ALA A 111 2.90 0.95 12.43
N LEU A 112 2.35 0.50 11.29
CA LEU A 112 2.07 -0.91 11.00
C LEU A 112 3.30 -1.71 10.57
N LYS A 113 4.49 -1.08 10.60
CA LYS A 113 5.76 -1.62 10.13
C LYS A 113 5.72 -2.06 8.65
N VAL A 114 4.82 -1.50 7.85
CA VAL A 114 4.76 -1.74 6.41
C VAL A 114 5.71 -0.76 5.74
N PHE A 115 6.54 -1.23 4.82
CA PHE A 115 7.49 -0.37 4.12
C PHE A 115 6.85 0.25 2.88
N PRO A 116 6.62 1.57 2.83
CA PRO A 116 6.08 2.22 1.65
C PRO A 116 7.15 2.42 0.56
N VAL A 117 6.83 2.04 -0.66
CA VAL A 117 7.62 2.28 -1.86
C VAL A 117 6.79 3.14 -2.81
N LYS A 118 7.27 4.37 -3.01
CA LYS A 118 6.66 5.30 -3.96
C LYS A 118 7.21 5.06 -5.36
N SER A 119 6.34 4.77 -6.33
CA SER A 119 6.72 4.78 -7.74
C SER A 119 6.61 6.20 -8.30
N ALA A 120 7.63 6.65 -9.02
CA ALA A 120 7.62 7.97 -9.67
C ALA A 120 6.71 8.02 -10.92
N MET A 121 6.43 6.86 -11.51
CA MET A 121 5.62 6.70 -12.71
C MET A 121 4.73 5.47 -12.59
N VAL A 122 3.71 5.41 -13.44
CA VAL A 122 2.87 4.22 -13.59
C VAL A 122 3.76 3.05 -14.01
N ARG A 123 3.57 1.90 -13.36
CA ARG A 123 4.37 0.69 -13.58
C ARG A 123 3.46 -0.52 -13.56
N ASP A 124 3.76 -1.50 -14.41
CA ASP A 124 3.05 -2.77 -14.41
C ASP A 124 3.32 -3.55 -13.12
N ILE A 125 2.30 -4.27 -12.65
CA ILE A 125 2.41 -5.10 -11.45
C ILE A 125 3.40 -6.24 -11.69
N ASP A 126 3.40 -6.81 -12.89
CA ASP A 126 4.36 -7.86 -13.29
C ASP A 126 5.81 -7.37 -13.19
N ASP A 127 6.08 -6.12 -13.60
CA ASP A 127 7.41 -5.51 -13.49
C ASP A 127 7.83 -5.32 -12.03
N ILE A 128 6.88 -4.95 -11.17
CA ILE A 128 7.14 -4.79 -9.73
C ILE A 128 7.47 -6.15 -9.11
N ILE A 129 6.68 -7.18 -9.41
CA ILE A 129 6.91 -8.55 -8.93
C ILE A 129 8.27 -9.05 -9.43
N ALA A 130 8.57 -8.90 -10.72
CA ALA A 130 9.85 -9.29 -11.30
C ALA A 130 11.03 -8.55 -10.65
N ASN A 131 10.87 -7.28 -10.33
CA ASN A 131 11.91 -6.52 -9.63
C ASN A 131 12.11 -7.00 -8.18
N VAL A 132 11.04 -7.31 -7.45
CA VAL A 132 11.12 -7.88 -6.10
C VAL A 132 11.81 -9.25 -6.15
N GLN A 133 11.42 -10.13 -7.08
CA GLN A 133 12.06 -11.43 -7.28
C GLN A 133 13.55 -11.30 -7.63
N ARG A 134 13.93 -10.33 -8.47
CA ARG A 134 15.33 -10.04 -8.77
C ARG A 134 16.12 -9.66 -7.51
N LEU A 135 15.54 -8.83 -6.64
CA LEU A 135 16.15 -8.46 -5.35
C LEU A 135 16.26 -9.66 -4.40
N MET A 136 15.30 -10.58 -4.43
CA MET A 136 15.30 -11.80 -3.61
C MET A 136 16.31 -12.86 -4.08
N ASN A 137 16.61 -12.90 -5.38
CA ASN A 137 17.59 -13.82 -5.96
C ASN A 137 19.02 -13.26 -5.96
N GLY A 138 19.17 -11.93 -5.91
CA GLY A 138 20.46 -11.26 -5.78
C GLY A 138 20.85 -11.02 -4.32
N VAL A 139 21.37 -9.82 -4.05
CA VAL A 139 21.66 -9.37 -2.69
C VAL A 139 20.41 -8.73 -2.11
N LEU A 140 19.73 -9.43 -1.19
CA LEU A 140 18.58 -8.87 -0.48
C LEU A 140 18.97 -7.61 0.28
N PRO A 141 18.37 -6.45 -0.04
CA PRO A 141 18.60 -5.21 0.70
C PRO A 141 18.29 -5.39 2.19
N LEU A 142 19.03 -4.69 3.06
CA LEU A 142 18.89 -4.81 4.51
C LEU A 142 17.45 -4.56 5.00
N TRP A 143 16.75 -3.62 4.39
CA TRP A 143 15.35 -3.34 4.74
C TRP A 143 14.43 -4.52 4.40
N MET A 144 14.70 -5.22 3.29
CA MET A 144 13.88 -6.33 2.78
C MET A 144 14.04 -7.58 3.63
N ARG A 145 15.26 -7.81 4.14
CA ARG A 145 15.56 -8.83 5.16
C ARG A 145 14.63 -8.69 6.37
N ARG A 146 14.43 -7.45 6.89
CA ARG A 146 13.57 -7.18 8.07
C ARG A 146 12.08 -7.44 7.87
N VAL A 147 11.61 -7.57 6.63
CA VAL A 147 10.18 -7.67 6.31
C VAL A 147 9.80 -8.99 5.64
N MET A 148 10.76 -9.90 5.43
CA MET A 148 10.48 -11.25 4.96
C MET A 148 9.58 -12.02 5.93
N ARG A 149 8.72 -12.88 5.38
CA ARG A 149 7.80 -13.71 6.14
C ARG A 149 8.14 -15.19 5.96
N ASP A 150 7.86 -15.97 6.98
CA ASP A 150 7.95 -17.43 6.94
C ASP A 150 6.73 -18.04 6.21
N ALA A 151 6.70 -19.36 6.09
CA ALA A 151 5.57 -20.08 5.50
C ALA A 151 4.25 -19.93 6.30
N ALA A 152 4.33 -19.64 7.60
CA ALA A 152 3.17 -19.37 8.45
C ALA A 152 2.64 -17.93 8.30
N GLY A 153 3.35 -17.07 7.56
CA GLY A 153 3.02 -15.67 7.36
C GLY A 153 3.55 -14.74 8.44
N GLU A 154 4.33 -15.23 9.41
CA GLU A 154 4.96 -14.44 10.46
C GLU A 154 6.26 -13.82 9.97
N ARG A 155 6.63 -12.66 10.53
CA ARG A 155 7.89 -12.01 10.13
C ARG A 155 9.08 -12.83 10.65
N LEU A 156 10.00 -13.16 9.74
CA LEU A 156 11.24 -13.82 10.09
C LEU A 156 12.06 -12.95 11.04
N ALA A 157 12.49 -13.54 12.15
CA ALA A 157 13.45 -12.90 13.03
C ALA A 157 14.78 -12.70 12.28
N LEU A 158 15.38 -11.52 12.41
CA LEU A 158 16.63 -11.18 11.71
C LEU A 158 17.78 -12.12 12.06
N ASP A 159 17.76 -12.66 13.29
CA ASP A 159 18.79 -13.56 13.80
C ASP A 159 18.72 -14.97 13.18
N LEU A 160 17.61 -15.31 12.51
CA LEU A 160 17.40 -16.58 11.80
C LEU A 160 17.71 -16.46 10.30
N GLN A 161 18.04 -15.26 9.82
CA GLN A 161 18.42 -15.02 8.43
C GLN A 161 19.95 -15.08 8.34
N GLU A 162 20.49 -16.28 8.18
CA GLU A 162 21.94 -16.45 7.95
C GLU A 162 22.39 -15.61 6.73
N VAL A 163 23.59 -15.01 6.87
CA VAL A 163 24.17 -13.98 5.99
C VAL A 163 24.59 -14.52 4.64
#